data_AF-A0A6N4XZ27-F1
#
_entry.id   AF-A0A6N4XZ27-F1
#
_cell.length_a   1.000
_cell.length_b   1.000
_cell.length_c   1.000
_cell.angle_alpha   90.00
_cell.angle_beta   90.00
_cell.angle_gamma   90.00
#
_symmetry.space_group_name_H-M   'P 1'
#
loop_
_entity.id
_entity.type
_entity.pdbx_description
1 polymer ?
#
loop_
_entity_poly.entity_id
_entity_poly.type
_entity_poly.pdbx_seq_one_letter_code
_entity_poly.pdbx_strand_id
1 'polypeptide(L)'
;MTFEFFLPQNGTLKNIHLNILDFSLKQQSFSFRTPLRIHGDQWDKSKQRPVNIYLKKYKKLNTILDHIKVKVSEYVKKRLEQRKTISQRGLSKEVHRICIEKTQSYHENSLLHYMKHYINSRKELICHSTYKRYLVFYRLMKRFEGFLMKRLDVENINSDFINDFIIFGQNEEYSENTIYRSIHFVKTILNFAERKGIKTKVRELEIRREKQKKAVITLSEEEIIRIKNTEVPQELQSAKDWLLISCYTGQRFSDFMKFNVEKITRISGKVCLSFIQQKTQKKILLPLHPTVVNTIHRNDNSFPKVMDIQEYNAAIKEIARRSGLNESLTGLG
;
A
#
# COMPACT_ATOMS: atom_id res chain seq x y z
N MET A 1 20.99 -9.75 19.58
CA MET A 1 19.73 -10.47 19.84
C MET A 1 19.10 -10.98 18.55
N THR A 2 18.62 -12.22 18.55
CA THR A 2 17.86 -12.85 17.47
C THR A 2 16.56 -13.41 18.01
N PHE A 3 15.49 -13.32 17.21
CA PHE A 3 14.16 -13.83 17.54
C PHE A 3 13.80 -14.93 16.55
N GLU A 4 13.32 -16.05 17.07
CA GLU A 4 12.81 -17.15 16.26
C GLU A 4 11.38 -17.48 16.69
N PHE A 5 10.42 -17.23 15.81
CA PHE A 5 9.03 -17.65 16.00
C PHE A 5 8.78 -18.97 15.27
N PHE A 6 8.16 -19.93 15.94
CA PHE A 6 7.89 -21.25 15.36
C PHE A 6 6.62 -21.88 15.92
N LEU A 7 6.15 -22.95 15.26
CA LEU A 7 5.02 -23.75 15.71
C LEU A 7 5.51 -25.14 16.16
N PRO A 8 4.98 -25.70 17.26
CA PRO A 8 5.27 -27.08 17.65
C PRO A 8 4.75 -28.10 16.63
N GLN A 9 5.21 -29.35 16.66
CA GLN A 9 4.87 -30.35 15.63
C GLN A 9 3.39 -30.78 15.65
N ASN A 10 2.75 -30.87 16.81
CA ASN A 10 1.40 -31.47 16.95
C ASN A 10 0.24 -30.46 16.98
N GLY A 11 -0.90 -30.83 16.38
CA GLY A 11 -2.17 -30.07 16.38
C GLY A 11 -2.43 -29.23 15.11
N THR A 12 -3.67 -28.80 14.89
CA THR A 12 -4.03 -27.95 13.73
C THR A 12 -3.97 -26.45 14.06
N LEU A 13 -4.53 -26.04 15.21
CA LEU A 13 -4.46 -24.68 15.74
C LEU A 13 -3.44 -24.59 16.87
N LYS A 14 -2.27 -24.01 16.57
CA LYS A 14 -1.09 -24.06 17.43
C LYS A 14 -0.82 -22.71 18.10
N ASN A 15 -0.23 -22.74 19.29
CA ASN A 15 0.39 -21.55 19.87
C ASN A 15 1.69 -21.25 19.14
N ILE A 16 1.97 -19.98 18.91
CA ILE A 16 3.27 -19.54 18.40
C ILE A 16 4.25 -19.56 19.57
N HIS A 17 5.36 -20.25 19.40
CA HIS A 17 6.47 -20.26 20.33
C HIS A 17 7.50 -19.21 19.89
N LEU A 18 8.26 -18.69 20.85
CA LEU A 18 9.30 -17.71 20.63
C LEU A 18 10.58 -18.16 21.34
N ASN A 19 11.67 -18.30 20.59
CA ASN A 19 13.02 -18.37 21.14
C ASN A 19 13.70 -17.01 20.97
N ILE A 20 14.40 -16.59 22.02
CA ILE A 20 15.23 -15.38 22.02
C ILE A 20 16.64 -15.80 22.39
N LEU A 21 17.59 -15.54 21.50
CA LEU A 21 19.00 -15.71 21.75
C LEU A 21 19.66 -14.33 21.77
N ASP A 22 20.39 -14.02 22.84
CA ASP A 22 21.13 -12.77 22.91
C ASP A 22 22.60 -12.99 23.32
N PHE A 23 23.51 -12.67 22.40
CA PHE A 23 24.94 -12.77 22.62
C PHE A 23 25.41 -11.87 23.77
N SER A 24 24.75 -10.73 23.99
CA SER A 24 25.01 -9.82 25.11
C SER A 24 24.72 -10.44 26.48
N LEU A 25 23.96 -11.54 26.54
CA LEU A 25 23.58 -12.24 27.77
C LEU A 25 24.36 -13.54 27.97
N LYS A 26 25.63 -13.59 27.54
CA LYS A 26 26.47 -14.81 27.61
C LYS A 26 25.83 -16.00 26.87
N GLN A 27 25.21 -15.74 25.72
CA GLN A 27 24.53 -16.75 24.89
C GLN A 27 23.35 -17.47 25.58
N GLN A 28 22.72 -16.85 26.59
CA GLN A 28 21.49 -17.41 27.15
C GLN A 28 20.37 -17.44 26.12
N SER A 29 19.76 -18.62 25.97
CA SER A 29 18.57 -18.84 25.16
C SER A 29 17.34 -18.87 26.07
N PHE A 30 16.31 -18.11 25.70
CA PHE A 30 15.05 -18.06 26.40
C PHE A 30 13.92 -18.50 25.47
N SER A 31 13.13 -19.51 25.89
CA SER A 31 12.04 -20.07 25.08
C SER A 31 10.69 -19.87 25.75
N PHE A 32 9.67 -19.46 24.99
CA PHE A 32 8.35 -19.10 25.53
C PHE A 32 7.23 -19.63 24.65
N ARG A 33 6.16 -20.11 25.29
CA ARG A 33 4.84 -20.24 24.65
C ARG A 33 4.14 -18.89 24.70
N THR A 34 3.77 -18.33 23.54
CA THR A 34 2.98 -17.09 23.49
C THR A 34 1.48 -17.40 23.50
N PRO A 35 0.60 -16.48 23.94
CA PRO A 35 -0.85 -16.65 23.84
C PRO A 35 -1.37 -16.54 22.39
N LEU A 36 -0.50 -16.19 21.43
CA LEU A 36 -0.86 -16.00 20.03
C LEU A 36 -1.04 -17.37 19.36
N ARG A 37 -2.08 -17.49 18.52
CA ARG A 37 -2.42 -18.75 17.85
C ARG A 37 -2.63 -18.56 16.36
N ILE A 38 -2.27 -19.59 15.60
CA ILE A 38 -2.47 -19.66 14.15
C ILE A 38 -2.58 -21.12 13.70
N HIS A 39 -3.32 -21.35 12.62
CA HIS A 39 -3.32 -22.67 11.99
C HIS A 39 -2.01 -22.92 11.23
N GLY A 40 -1.56 -24.18 11.22
CA GLY A 40 -0.27 -24.54 10.62
C GLY A 40 -0.16 -24.25 9.12
N ASP A 41 -1.26 -24.38 8.38
CA ASP A 41 -1.37 -24.07 6.94
C ASP A 41 -1.29 -22.57 6.64
N GLN A 42 -1.55 -21.73 7.64
CA GLN A 42 -1.54 -20.27 7.52
C GLN A 42 -0.24 -19.65 8.03
N TRP A 43 0.75 -20.48 8.40
CA TRP A 43 2.05 -20.06 8.91
C TRP A 43 3.16 -20.25 7.89
N ASP A 44 3.84 -19.15 7.57
CA ASP A 44 5.06 -19.16 6.78
C ASP A 44 6.24 -19.47 7.71
N LYS A 45 6.81 -20.67 7.56
CA LYS A 45 7.95 -21.13 8.37
C LYS A 45 9.22 -20.33 8.06
N SER A 46 9.42 -19.93 6.81
CA SER A 46 10.62 -19.20 6.38
C SER A 46 10.59 -17.76 6.88
N LYS A 47 9.45 -17.08 6.71
CA LYS A 47 9.28 -15.68 7.15
C LYS A 47 8.82 -15.57 8.62
N GLN A 48 8.57 -16.70 9.28
CA GLN A 48 8.18 -16.83 10.69
C GLN A 48 6.97 -15.94 11.07
N ARG A 49 5.93 -16.00 10.24
CA ARG A 49 4.75 -15.13 10.35
C ARG A 49 3.55 -15.71 9.58
N PRO A 50 2.36 -15.10 9.61
CA PRO A 50 1.25 -15.55 8.78
C PRO A 50 1.56 -15.44 7.27
N VAL A 51 1.10 -16.41 6.47
CA VAL A 51 1.26 -16.41 5.01
C VAL A 51 0.65 -15.15 4.38
N ASN A 52 -0.60 -14.83 4.75
CA ASN A 52 -1.28 -13.61 4.29
C ASN A 52 -1.39 -12.57 5.42
N ILE A 53 -0.39 -11.70 5.50
CA ILE A 53 -0.33 -10.59 6.48
C ILE A 53 -1.29 -9.43 6.18
N TYR A 54 -2.03 -9.46 5.07
CA TYR A 54 -2.99 -8.42 4.69
C TYR A 54 -4.41 -8.72 5.18
N LEU A 55 -4.73 -10.00 5.41
CA LEU A 55 -6.01 -10.40 5.99
C LEU A 55 -6.17 -9.84 7.41
N LYS A 56 -7.32 -9.23 7.72
CA LYS A 56 -7.54 -8.45 8.96
C LYS A 56 -7.05 -9.15 10.24
N LYS A 57 -7.36 -10.44 10.42
CA LYS A 57 -6.94 -11.22 11.60
C LYS A 57 -5.42 -11.42 11.67
N TYR A 58 -4.80 -11.81 10.56
CA TYR A 58 -3.36 -12.07 10.46
C TYR A 58 -2.52 -10.81 10.42
N LYS A 59 -3.07 -9.72 9.90
CA LYS A 59 -2.48 -8.38 9.98
C LYS A 59 -2.27 -7.93 11.41
N LYS A 60 -3.28 -8.15 12.27
CA LYS A 60 -3.19 -7.85 13.71
C LYS A 60 -2.14 -8.74 14.37
N LEU A 61 -2.16 -10.04 14.07
CA LEU A 61 -1.18 -11.00 14.59
C LEU A 61 0.26 -10.61 14.21
N ASN A 62 0.55 -10.35 12.94
CA ASN A 62 1.88 -9.93 12.48
C ASN A 62 2.34 -8.64 13.16
N THR A 63 1.43 -7.68 13.33
CA THR A 63 1.75 -6.43 14.05
C THR A 63 2.18 -6.70 15.49
N ILE A 64 1.61 -7.71 16.16
CA ILE A 64 2.02 -8.10 17.52
C ILE A 64 3.39 -8.76 17.49
N LEU A 65 3.67 -9.65 16.53
CA LEU A 65 4.99 -10.29 16.39
C LEU A 65 6.11 -9.26 16.21
N ASP A 66 5.91 -8.28 15.31
CA ASP A 66 6.86 -7.17 15.11
C ASP A 66 7.00 -6.33 16.39
N HIS A 67 5.90 -6.12 17.12
CA HIS A 67 5.93 -5.36 18.36
C HIS A 67 6.70 -6.06 19.48
N ILE A 68 6.59 -7.39 19.58
CA ILE A 68 7.38 -8.20 20.52
C ILE A 68 8.87 -7.99 20.27
N LYS A 69 9.31 -8.06 19.01
CA LYS A 69 10.72 -7.85 18.64
C LYS A 69 11.26 -6.51 19.16
N VAL A 70 10.51 -5.43 18.95
CA VAL A 70 10.89 -4.08 19.39
C VAL A 70 10.89 -3.97 20.92
N LYS A 71 9.77 -4.31 21.57
CA LYS A 71 9.60 -4.08 23.01
C LYS A 71 10.47 -4.96 23.88
N VAL A 72 10.71 -6.21 23.46
CA VAL A 72 11.64 -7.08 24.17
C VAL A 72 13.07 -6.57 24.04
N SER A 73 13.48 -6.12 22.86
CA SER A 73 14.80 -5.52 22.66
C SER A 73 15.00 -4.26 23.51
N GLU A 74 13.99 -3.38 23.57
CA GLU A 74 13.97 -2.21 24.49
C GLU A 74 14.10 -2.65 25.96
N TYR A 75 13.32 -3.65 26.38
CA TYR A 75 13.33 -4.16 27.76
C TYR A 75 14.71 -4.69 28.16
N VAL A 76 15.31 -5.52 27.31
CA VAL A 76 16.63 -6.10 27.56
C VAL A 76 17.70 -5.01 27.62
N LYS A 77 17.71 -4.09 26.66
CA LYS A 77 18.66 -2.96 26.64
C LYS A 77 18.57 -2.15 27.94
N LYS A 78 17.36 -1.78 28.37
CA LYS A 78 17.12 -1.04 29.61
C LYS A 78 17.59 -1.80 30.86
N ARG A 79 17.38 -3.11 30.91
CA ARG A 79 17.82 -3.95 32.04
C ARG A 79 19.35 -4.00 32.12
N LEU A 80 20.01 -4.14 30.98
CA LEU A 80 21.47 -4.15 30.89
C LEU A 80 22.09 -2.81 31.30
N GLU A 81 21.53 -1.68 30.86
CA GLU A 81 21.95 -0.33 31.28
C GLU A 81 21.83 -0.16 32.80
N GLN A 82 20.80 -0.74 33.40
CA GLN A 82 20.58 -0.73 34.86
C GLN A 82 21.40 -1.79 35.62
N ARG A 83 22.27 -2.55 34.93
CA ARG A 83 23.03 -3.68 35.48
C ARG A 83 22.16 -4.72 36.20
N LYS A 84 20.91 -4.89 35.76
CA LYS A 84 19.96 -5.88 36.32
C LYS A 84 20.00 -7.18 35.53
N THR A 85 19.90 -8.29 36.24
CA THR A 85 19.78 -9.62 35.61
C THR A 85 18.43 -9.79 34.92
N ILE A 86 18.43 -10.60 33.86
CA ILE A 86 17.25 -10.95 33.07
C ILE A 86 16.95 -12.42 33.35
N SER A 87 15.78 -12.69 33.93
CA SER A 87 15.34 -14.06 34.21
C SER A 87 14.30 -14.51 33.20
N GLN A 88 14.25 -15.82 32.94
CA GLN A 88 13.23 -16.48 32.12
C GLN A 88 11.81 -16.06 32.55
N ARG A 89 11.55 -16.03 33.86
CA ARG A 89 10.24 -15.63 34.42
C ARG A 89 9.93 -14.16 34.14
N GLY A 90 10.91 -13.26 34.29
CA GLY A 90 10.74 -11.83 34.03
C GLY A 90 10.45 -11.54 32.56
N LEU A 91 11.22 -12.15 31.67
CA LEU A 91 11.09 -11.99 30.23
C LEU A 91 9.79 -12.62 29.70
N SER A 92 9.38 -13.77 30.25
CA SER A 92 8.09 -14.39 29.93
C SER A 92 6.90 -13.49 30.28
N LYS A 93 6.92 -12.86 31.48
CA LYS A 93 5.88 -11.90 31.89
C LYS A 93 5.83 -10.68 30.95
N GLU A 94 7.00 -10.19 30.54
CA GLU A 94 7.11 -9.08 29.60
C GLU A 94 6.50 -9.42 28.24
N VAL A 95 6.88 -10.55 27.64
CA VAL A 95 6.34 -11.04 26.36
C VAL A 95 4.82 -11.20 26.45
N HIS A 96 4.32 -11.80 27.53
CA HIS A 96 2.89 -12.00 27.73
C HIS A 96 2.13 -10.67 27.83
N ARG A 97 2.68 -9.68 28.57
CA ARG A 97 2.12 -8.33 28.65
C ARG A 97 2.01 -7.69 27.27
N ILE A 98 3.08 -7.74 26.47
CA ILE A 98 3.13 -7.16 25.12
C ILE A 98 2.07 -7.80 24.20
N CYS A 99 1.81 -9.11 24.33
CA CYS A 99 0.81 -9.80 23.51
C CYS A 99 -0.64 -9.34 23.77
N ILE A 100 -0.93 -8.91 25.00
CA ILE A 100 -2.29 -8.55 25.45
C ILE A 100 -2.53 -7.04 25.36
N GLU A 101 -1.45 -6.25 25.43
CA GLU A 101 -1.50 -4.80 25.39
C GLU A 101 -2.20 -4.29 24.11
N LYS A 102 -3.32 -3.57 24.29
CA LYS A 102 -4.13 -3.05 23.17
C LYS A 102 -3.62 -1.73 22.63
N THR A 103 -2.86 -0.98 23.42
CA THR A 103 -2.48 0.40 23.13
C THR A 103 -0.98 0.49 22.92
N GLN A 104 -0.58 1.06 21.79
CA GLN A 104 0.82 1.35 21.52
C GLN A 104 1.05 2.83 21.79
N SER A 105 1.80 3.11 22.87
CA SER A 105 2.36 4.42 23.11
C SER A 105 3.72 4.54 22.39
N TYR A 106 3.93 5.68 21.75
CA TYR A 106 5.20 6.07 21.14
C TYR A 106 5.67 7.31 21.88
N HIS A 107 6.94 7.36 22.24
CA HIS A 107 7.52 8.59 22.78
C HIS A 107 7.53 9.68 21.72
N GLU A 108 7.61 10.93 22.16
CA GLU A 108 7.35 12.11 21.32
C GLU A 108 8.32 12.24 20.14
N ASN A 109 9.58 11.82 20.33
CA ASN A 109 10.61 11.90 19.29
C ASN A 109 10.54 10.78 18.23
N SER A 110 9.66 9.79 18.41
CA SER A 110 9.55 8.66 17.49
C SER A 110 9.02 9.08 16.12
N LEU A 111 9.60 8.54 15.05
CA LEU A 111 9.09 8.68 13.68
C LEU A 111 7.60 8.31 13.58
N LEU A 112 7.19 7.23 14.23
CA LEU A 112 5.80 6.77 14.20
C LEU A 112 4.84 7.72 14.94
N HIS A 113 5.34 8.42 15.97
CA HIS A 113 4.59 9.49 16.62
C HIS A 113 4.33 10.63 15.62
N TYR A 114 5.37 11.14 14.96
CA TYR A 114 5.24 12.21 13.96
C TYR A 114 4.41 11.79 12.74
N MET A 115 4.55 10.54 12.27
CA MET A 115 3.69 9.99 11.20
C MET A 115 2.22 10.05 11.58
N LYS A 116 1.85 9.58 12.78
CA LYS A 116 0.47 9.59 13.25
C LYS A 116 -0.06 11.01 13.38
N HIS A 117 0.75 11.91 13.94
CA HIS A 117 0.39 13.31 14.09
C HIS A 117 0.17 14.00 12.74
N TYR A 118 1.08 13.81 11.76
CA TYR A 118 0.94 14.35 10.41
C TYR A 118 -0.29 13.79 9.68
N ILE A 119 -0.53 12.48 9.78
CA ILE A 119 -1.69 11.83 9.14
C ILE A 119 -2.99 12.41 9.69
N ASN A 120 -3.08 12.59 11.02
CA ASN A 120 -4.25 13.17 11.67
C ASN A 120 -4.44 14.64 11.29
N SER A 121 -3.37 15.44 11.27
CA SER A 121 -3.46 16.87 10.91
C SER A 121 -3.84 17.11 9.45
N ARG A 122 -3.67 16.11 8.58
CA ARG A 122 -4.00 16.17 7.15
C ARG A 122 -5.31 15.49 6.80
N LYS A 123 -5.94 14.76 7.72
CA LYS A 123 -7.07 13.88 7.46
C LYS A 123 -8.21 14.56 6.69
N GLU A 124 -8.59 15.77 7.09
CA GLU A 124 -9.67 16.55 6.46
C GLU A 124 -9.21 17.36 5.24
N LEU A 125 -7.89 17.44 5.00
CA LEU A 125 -7.29 18.23 3.91
C LEU A 125 -6.89 17.38 2.70
N ILE A 126 -6.97 16.05 2.82
CA ILE A 126 -6.54 15.11 1.78
C ILE A 126 -7.68 14.18 1.38
N CYS A 127 -7.68 13.74 0.13
CA CYS A 127 -8.64 12.76 -0.32
C CYS A 127 -8.45 11.40 0.40
N HIS A 128 -9.54 10.65 0.52
CA HIS A 128 -9.58 9.38 1.24
C HIS A 128 -8.53 8.36 0.74
N SER A 129 -8.23 8.35 -0.56
CA SER A 129 -7.20 7.46 -1.15
C SER A 129 -5.79 7.82 -0.69
N THR A 130 -5.48 9.11 -0.53
CA THR A 130 -4.20 9.58 0.01
C THR A 130 -4.09 9.24 1.49
N TYR A 131 -5.16 9.44 2.27
CA TYR A 131 -5.22 9.03 3.68
C TYR A 131 -4.95 7.54 3.86
N LYS A 132 -5.64 6.67 3.09
CA LYS A 132 -5.40 5.23 3.10
C LYS A 132 -3.94 4.88 2.76
N ARG A 133 -3.34 5.56 1.79
CA ARG A 133 -1.93 5.36 1.42
C ARG A 133 -0.98 5.71 2.56
N TYR A 134 -1.20 6.82 3.26
CA TYR A 134 -0.37 7.16 4.42
C TYR A 134 -0.48 6.13 5.54
N LEU A 135 -1.67 5.56 5.77
CA LEU A 135 -1.84 4.44 6.71
C LEU A 135 -1.08 3.18 6.26
N VAL A 136 -0.92 2.95 4.96
CA VAL A 136 -0.08 1.86 4.44
C VAL A 136 1.38 2.13 4.76
N PHE A 137 1.90 3.33 4.48
CA PHE A 137 3.28 3.71 4.80
C PHE A 137 3.56 3.64 6.31
N TYR A 138 2.63 4.10 7.14
CA TYR A 138 2.72 3.99 8.60
C TYR A 138 2.85 2.53 9.06
N ARG A 139 2.03 1.63 8.51
CA ARG A 139 2.10 0.19 8.84
C ARG A 139 3.39 -0.44 8.34
N LEU A 140 3.88 -0.03 7.17
CA LEU A 140 5.16 -0.49 6.64
C LEU A 140 6.31 -0.08 7.56
N MET A 141 6.29 1.15 8.07
CA MET A 141 7.31 1.65 8.99
C MET A 141 7.27 0.93 10.34
N LYS A 142 6.08 0.55 10.83
CA LYS A 142 5.96 -0.31 12.03
C LYS A 142 6.60 -1.69 11.84
N ARG A 143 6.44 -2.28 10.66
CA ARG A 143 7.07 -3.56 10.34
C ARG A 143 8.58 -3.41 10.23
N PHE A 144 9.04 -2.29 9.68
CA PHE A 144 10.46 -1.97 9.59
C PHE A 144 11.11 -1.79 10.98
N GLU A 145 10.45 -1.13 11.94
CA GLU A 145 10.92 -1.12 13.34
C GLU A 145 11.03 -2.54 13.90
N GLY A 146 10.08 -3.42 13.59
CA GLY A 146 10.12 -4.85 13.95
C GLY A 146 11.31 -5.59 13.33
N PHE A 147 11.63 -5.30 12.07
CA PHE A 147 12.80 -5.84 11.37
C PHE A 147 14.11 -5.38 12.03
N LEU A 148 14.23 -4.09 12.33
CA LEU A 148 15.40 -3.53 13.00
C LEU A 148 15.47 -3.83 14.50
N MET A 149 14.37 -4.33 15.07
CA MET A 149 14.20 -4.57 16.52
C MET A 149 14.42 -3.31 17.37
N LYS A 150 14.21 -2.12 16.79
CA LYS A 150 14.44 -0.83 17.44
C LYS A 150 13.41 0.21 16.99
N ARG A 151 13.16 1.19 17.86
CA ARG A 151 12.41 2.39 17.49
C ARG A 151 13.27 3.31 16.64
N LEU A 152 12.61 4.03 15.75
CA LEU A 152 13.23 5.07 14.95
C LEU A 152 12.84 6.43 15.50
N ASP A 153 13.85 7.24 15.80
CA ASP A 153 13.69 8.63 16.22
C ASP A 153 14.01 9.54 15.05
N VAL A 154 13.25 10.62 14.91
CA VAL A 154 13.34 11.52 13.74
C VAL A 154 14.72 12.17 13.59
N GLU A 155 15.42 12.41 14.71
CA GLU A 155 16.78 12.98 14.74
C GLU A 155 17.85 12.00 14.23
N ASN A 156 17.58 10.70 14.32
CA ASN A 156 18.52 9.63 13.99
C ASN A 156 18.32 9.07 12.57
N ILE A 157 17.34 9.59 11.81
CA ILE A 157 17.13 9.17 10.42
C ILE A 157 18.15 9.84 9.51
N ASN A 158 18.98 9.01 8.88
CA ASN A 158 20.08 9.39 7.99
C ASN A 158 20.10 8.48 6.72
N SER A 159 21.20 8.49 5.97
CA SER A 159 21.37 7.64 4.79
C SER A 159 21.39 6.14 5.11
N ASP A 160 21.84 5.73 6.30
CA ASP A 160 21.84 4.31 6.71
C ASP A 160 20.41 3.77 6.81
N PHE A 161 19.49 4.59 7.33
CA PHE A 161 18.06 4.25 7.34
C PHE A 161 17.54 3.96 5.92
N ILE A 162 17.98 4.71 4.90
CA ILE A 162 17.54 4.50 3.52
C ILE A 162 18.01 3.12 3.03
N ASN A 163 19.28 2.80 3.25
CA ASN A 163 19.86 1.52 2.83
C ASN A 163 19.18 0.34 3.54
N ASP A 164 19.03 0.41 4.87
CA ASP A 164 18.35 -0.60 5.67
C ASP A 164 16.89 -0.80 5.21
N PHE A 165 16.19 0.29 4.89
CA PHE A 165 14.81 0.24 4.44
C PHE A 165 14.67 -0.35 3.03
N ILE A 166 15.63 -0.12 2.14
CA ILE A 166 15.68 -0.77 0.83
C ILE A 166 15.91 -2.27 0.98
N ILE A 167 16.87 -2.69 1.81
CA ILE A 167 17.16 -4.11 2.08
C ILE A 167 15.91 -4.80 2.65
N PHE A 168 15.28 -4.19 3.64
CA PHE A 168 14.00 -4.68 4.17
C PHE A 168 12.93 -4.75 3.08
N GLY A 169 12.81 -3.71 2.25
CA GLY A 169 11.85 -3.64 1.17
C GLY A 169 12.00 -4.78 0.16
N GLN A 170 13.24 -5.08 -0.24
CA GLN A 170 13.60 -6.14 -1.17
C GLN A 170 13.36 -7.53 -0.58
N ASN A 171 13.76 -7.77 0.67
CA ASN A 171 13.50 -9.03 1.40
C ASN A 171 12.00 -9.31 1.55
N GLU A 172 11.20 -8.25 1.59
CA GLU A 172 9.74 -8.30 1.66
C GLU A 172 9.05 -8.29 0.29
N GLU A 173 9.82 -8.34 -0.80
CA GLU A 173 9.36 -8.38 -2.19
C GLU A 173 8.46 -7.18 -2.56
N TYR A 174 8.70 -6.02 -1.94
CA TYR A 174 8.04 -4.80 -2.35
C TYR A 174 8.59 -4.28 -3.67
N SER A 175 7.70 -3.82 -4.55
CA SER A 175 8.11 -3.06 -5.75
C SER A 175 8.93 -1.84 -5.35
N GLU A 176 9.93 -1.47 -6.15
CA GLU A 176 10.77 -0.27 -5.93
C GLU A 176 9.92 0.98 -5.68
N ASN A 177 8.84 1.15 -6.45
CA ASN A 177 7.90 2.26 -6.31
C ASN A 177 7.25 2.32 -4.90
N THR A 178 6.94 1.18 -4.29
CA THR A 178 6.43 1.15 -2.91
C THR A 178 7.50 1.57 -1.92
N ILE A 179 8.73 1.10 -2.11
CA ILE A 179 9.89 1.42 -1.26
C ILE A 179 10.18 2.92 -1.32
N TYR A 180 10.44 3.46 -2.51
CA TYR A 180 10.80 4.87 -2.70
C TYR A 180 9.68 5.83 -2.33
N ARG A 181 8.41 5.52 -2.64
CA ARG A 181 7.29 6.34 -2.14
C ARG A 181 7.21 6.38 -0.62
N SER A 182 7.54 5.28 0.05
CA SER A 182 7.57 5.24 1.52
C SER A 182 8.73 6.07 2.07
N ILE A 183 9.92 6.02 1.44
CA ILE A 183 11.07 6.86 1.80
C ILE A 183 10.73 8.36 1.59
N HIS A 184 10.09 8.71 0.47
CA HIS A 184 9.61 10.08 0.23
C HIS A 184 8.59 10.54 1.27
N PHE A 185 7.73 9.64 1.74
CA PHE A 185 6.82 9.96 2.83
C PHE A 185 7.58 10.21 4.14
N VAL A 186 8.59 9.39 4.49
CA VAL A 186 9.45 9.66 5.66
C VAL A 186 10.14 11.02 5.55
N LYS A 187 10.67 11.38 4.38
CA LYS A 187 11.23 12.74 4.15
C LYS A 187 10.19 13.83 4.41
N THR A 188 8.93 13.61 4.05
CA THR A 188 7.83 14.54 4.35
C THR A 188 7.59 14.68 5.86
N ILE A 189 7.68 13.57 6.60
CA ILE A 189 7.52 13.55 8.07
C ILE A 189 8.67 14.27 8.76
N LEU A 190 9.91 14.07 8.30
CA LEU A 190 11.07 14.78 8.84
C LEU A 190 10.96 16.30 8.63
N ASN A 191 10.59 16.73 7.42
CA ASN A 191 10.31 18.16 7.16
C ASN A 191 9.17 18.71 8.03
N PHE A 192 8.18 17.88 8.36
CA PHE A 192 7.11 18.26 9.28
C PHE A 192 7.61 18.40 10.72
N ALA A 193 8.51 17.53 11.17
CA ALA A 193 9.16 17.64 12.47
C ALA A 193 10.05 18.89 12.57
N GLU A 194 10.79 19.26 11.52
CA GLU A 194 11.58 20.51 11.49
C GLU A 194 10.71 21.75 11.63
N ARG A 195 9.55 21.80 10.96
CA ARG A 195 8.59 22.91 11.14
C ARG A 195 8.00 23.00 12.54
N LYS A 196 8.14 21.94 13.34
CA LYS A 196 7.72 21.86 14.75
C LYS A 196 8.88 22.14 15.71
N GLY A 197 10.05 22.55 15.21
CA GLY A 197 11.22 22.89 16.02
C GLY A 197 12.16 21.72 16.34
N ILE A 198 11.93 20.54 15.77
CA ILE A 198 12.78 19.36 16.01
C ILE A 198 13.89 19.30 14.97
N LYS A 199 15.14 19.17 15.42
CA LYS A 199 16.28 19.01 14.53
C LYS A 199 16.25 17.64 13.84
N THR A 200 16.38 17.61 12.52
CA THR A 200 16.49 16.37 11.75
C THR A 200 17.66 16.44 10.77
N LYS A 201 18.01 15.31 10.16
CA LYS A 201 19.02 15.24 9.08
C LYS A 201 18.39 15.19 7.69
N VAL A 202 17.16 15.71 7.53
CA VAL A 202 16.39 15.59 6.27
C VAL A 202 17.10 16.17 5.04
N ARG A 203 17.96 17.18 5.25
CA ARG A 203 18.74 17.85 4.21
C ARG A 203 19.88 16.98 3.68
N GLU A 204 20.37 16.04 4.49
CA GLU A 204 21.42 15.09 4.15
C GLU A 204 20.86 13.88 3.38
N LEU A 205 19.53 13.71 3.32
CA LEU A 205 18.90 12.58 2.65
C LEU A 205 18.84 12.76 1.13
N GLU A 206 19.75 12.05 0.45
CA GLU A 206 19.75 11.86 -0.99
C GLU A 206 18.83 10.70 -1.39
N ILE A 207 17.67 11.03 -1.94
CA ILE A 207 16.72 10.04 -2.45
C ILE A 207 16.76 10.09 -3.97
N ARG A 208 17.05 8.95 -4.61
CA ARG A 208 16.99 8.79 -6.06
C ARG A 208 15.63 9.28 -6.57
N ARG A 209 15.63 10.21 -7.53
CA ARG A 209 14.42 10.57 -8.26
C ARG A 209 14.04 9.39 -9.16
N GLU A 210 12.84 8.83 -8.98
CA GLU A 210 12.33 7.76 -9.84
C GLU A 210 12.32 8.23 -11.31
N LYS A 211 13.26 7.74 -12.12
CA LYS A 211 13.16 7.78 -13.58
C LYS A 211 12.53 6.47 -14.05
N GLN A 212 11.25 6.26 -13.76
CA GLN A 212 10.54 5.12 -14.36
C GLN A 212 10.26 5.46 -15.82
N LYS A 213 11.11 4.97 -16.74
CA LYS A 213 10.73 4.79 -18.15
C LYS A 213 9.77 3.60 -18.20
N LYS A 214 8.50 3.81 -17.85
CA LYS A 214 7.47 2.84 -18.22
C LYS A 214 7.20 3.04 -19.71
N ALA A 215 7.34 1.99 -20.50
CA ALA A 215 6.75 1.96 -21.83
C ALA A 215 5.24 2.18 -21.63
N VAL A 216 4.74 3.33 -22.07
CA VAL A 216 3.30 3.58 -22.07
C VAL A 216 2.76 2.74 -23.21
N ILE A 217 2.04 1.68 -22.89
CA ILE A 217 1.36 0.90 -23.92
C ILE A 217 0.14 1.71 -24.36
N THR A 218 0.07 1.99 -25.66
CA THR A 218 -0.98 2.79 -26.28
C THR A 218 -1.65 1.97 -27.37
N LEU A 219 -2.95 2.20 -27.58
CA LEU A 219 -3.64 1.66 -28.74
C LEU A 219 -3.42 2.57 -29.95
N SER A 220 -3.05 2.01 -31.10
CA SER A 220 -3.04 2.72 -32.38
C SER A 220 -4.47 2.90 -32.91
N GLU A 221 -4.66 3.78 -33.90
CA GLU A 221 -5.98 3.96 -34.51
C GLU A 221 -6.45 2.67 -35.19
N GLU A 222 -5.55 1.90 -35.81
CA GLU A 222 -5.86 0.60 -36.40
C GLU A 222 -6.33 -0.40 -35.34
N GLU A 223 -5.72 -0.42 -34.16
CA GLU A 223 -6.13 -1.26 -33.03
C GLU A 223 -7.49 -0.84 -32.48
N ILE A 224 -7.77 0.48 -32.38
CA ILE A 224 -9.07 1.01 -31.96
C ILE A 224 -10.17 0.61 -32.96
N ILE A 225 -9.91 0.74 -34.26
CA ILE A 225 -10.84 0.32 -35.33
C ILE A 225 -11.09 -1.18 -35.24
N ARG A 226 -10.06 -1.98 -35.00
CA ARG A 226 -10.20 -3.42 -34.80
C ARG A 226 -11.11 -3.73 -33.62
N ILE A 227 -10.86 -3.14 -32.45
CA ILE A 227 -11.72 -3.28 -31.27
C ILE A 227 -13.16 -2.89 -31.59
N LYS A 228 -13.36 -1.77 -32.30
CA LYS A 228 -14.69 -1.29 -32.72
C LYS A 228 -15.43 -2.33 -33.56
N ASN A 229 -14.74 -3.03 -34.45
CA ASN A 229 -15.32 -4.01 -35.36
C ASN A 229 -15.43 -5.44 -34.78
N THR A 230 -14.70 -5.76 -33.71
CA THR A 230 -14.76 -7.08 -33.04
C THR A 230 -16.13 -7.32 -32.41
N GLU A 231 -16.79 -8.41 -32.75
CA GLU A 231 -18.02 -8.84 -32.06
C GLU A 231 -17.72 -9.32 -30.65
N VAL A 232 -18.51 -8.86 -29.69
CA VAL A 232 -18.35 -9.20 -28.27
C VAL A 232 -19.69 -9.68 -27.70
N PRO A 233 -19.69 -10.59 -26.72
CA PRO A 233 -20.89 -10.97 -25.99
C PRO A 233 -21.56 -9.77 -25.33
N GLN A 234 -22.87 -9.87 -25.10
CA GLN A 234 -23.69 -8.77 -24.58
C GLN A 234 -23.18 -8.23 -23.25
N GLU A 235 -22.64 -9.10 -22.38
CA GLU A 235 -22.05 -8.73 -21.10
C GLU A 235 -20.80 -7.85 -21.22
N LEU A 236 -20.09 -7.89 -22.36
CA LEU A 236 -18.91 -7.07 -22.63
C LEU A 236 -19.24 -5.79 -23.42
N GLN A 237 -20.44 -5.68 -23.99
CA GLN A 237 -20.82 -4.59 -24.90
C GLN A 237 -20.67 -3.21 -24.23
N SER A 238 -21.14 -3.07 -22.99
CA SER A 238 -20.97 -1.81 -22.23
C SER A 238 -19.51 -1.47 -21.98
N ALA A 239 -18.65 -2.46 -21.71
CA ALA A 239 -17.22 -2.23 -21.48
C ALA A 239 -16.50 -1.84 -22.79
N LYS A 240 -16.88 -2.45 -23.91
CA LYS A 240 -16.38 -2.09 -25.25
C LYS A 240 -16.75 -0.65 -25.60
N ASP A 241 -18.00 -0.26 -25.38
CA ASP A 241 -18.45 1.10 -25.63
C ASP A 241 -17.73 2.11 -24.72
N TRP A 242 -17.54 1.80 -23.43
CA TRP A 242 -16.74 2.63 -22.54
C TRP A 242 -15.27 2.72 -22.95
N LEU A 243 -14.67 1.63 -23.43
CA LEU A 243 -13.29 1.63 -23.93
C LEU A 243 -13.14 2.59 -25.11
N LEU A 244 -14.03 2.50 -26.11
CA LEU A 244 -14.02 3.43 -27.25
C LEU A 244 -14.22 4.88 -26.81
N ILE A 245 -15.17 5.13 -25.89
CA ILE A 245 -15.37 6.46 -25.32
C ILE A 245 -14.10 6.96 -24.64
N SER A 246 -13.40 6.10 -23.87
CA SER A 246 -12.17 6.48 -23.18
C SER A 246 -11.04 6.84 -24.15
N CYS A 247 -10.90 6.10 -25.27
CA CYS A 247 -9.92 6.37 -26.32
C CYS A 247 -10.17 7.74 -26.98
N TYR A 248 -11.42 8.07 -27.31
CA TYR A 248 -11.75 9.32 -28.00
C TYR A 248 -11.95 10.53 -27.08
N THR A 249 -12.00 10.34 -25.76
CA THR A 249 -12.17 11.45 -24.79
C THR A 249 -10.91 11.72 -23.96
N GLY A 250 -9.99 10.76 -23.89
CA GLY A 250 -8.76 10.86 -23.10
C GLY A 250 -8.99 11.06 -21.60
N GLN A 251 -10.18 10.74 -21.10
CA GLN A 251 -10.54 10.94 -19.69
C GLN A 251 -10.20 9.71 -18.84
N ARG A 252 -9.99 9.94 -17.54
CA ARG A 252 -9.73 8.85 -16.58
C ARG A 252 -11.01 8.05 -16.36
N PHE A 253 -10.87 6.77 -16.03
CA PHE A 253 -11.97 5.89 -15.63
C PHE A 253 -12.97 6.57 -14.69
N SER A 254 -12.48 7.17 -13.60
CA SER A 254 -13.31 7.84 -12.60
C SER A 254 -14.08 9.05 -13.16
N ASP A 255 -13.56 9.69 -14.20
CA ASP A 255 -14.16 10.86 -14.82
C ASP A 255 -15.22 10.43 -15.85
N PHE A 256 -14.89 9.50 -16.77
CA PHE A 256 -15.83 9.09 -17.83
C PHE A 256 -16.99 8.23 -17.29
N MET A 257 -16.80 7.46 -16.22
CA MET A 257 -17.90 6.72 -15.57
C MET A 257 -18.95 7.64 -14.91
N LYS A 258 -18.75 8.96 -14.92
CA LYS A 258 -19.72 9.98 -14.45
C LYS A 258 -20.29 10.83 -15.57
N PHE A 259 -20.03 10.47 -16.82
CA PHE A 259 -20.65 11.11 -17.96
C PHE A 259 -22.16 10.86 -17.95
N ASN A 260 -22.91 11.91 -18.24
CA ASN A 260 -24.36 11.90 -18.31
C ASN A 260 -24.75 12.77 -19.51
N VAL A 261 -25.74 12.33 -20.27
CA VAL A 261 -26.28 13.05 -21.42
C VAL A 261 -26.87 14.41 -21.06
N GLU A 262 -27.35 14.59 -19.83
CA GLU A 262 -27.79 15.90 -19.30
C GLU A 262 -26.69 16.98 -19.31
N LYS A 263 -25.43 16.54 -19.31
CA LYS A 263 -24.25 17.43 -19.34
C LYS A 263 -23.80 17.75 -20.77
N ILE A 264 -24.50 17.23 -21.77
CA ILE A 264 -24.23 17.47 -23.18
C ILE A 264 -24.90 18.77 -23.60
N THR A 265 -24.16 19.63 -24.29
CA THR A 265 -24.63 20.89 -24.85
C THR A 265 -24.12 21.07 -26.27
N ARG A 266 -24.76 21.93 -27.06
CA ARG A 266 -24.29 22.32 -28.39
C ARG A 266 -23.68 23.71 -28.33
N ILE A 267 -22.41 23.82 -28.72
CA ILE A 267 -21.69 25.09 -28.76
C ILE A 267 -21.11 25.25 -30.15
N SER A 268 -21.51 26.30 -30.85
CA SER A 268 -21.07 26.60 -32.23
C SER A 268 -21.21 25.40 -33.17
N GLY A 269 -22.35 24.70 -33.10
CA GLY A 269 -22.65 23.51 -33.91
C GLY A 269 -21.98 22.21 -33.46
N LYS A 270 -21.10 22.23 -32.46
CA LYS A 270 -20.42 21.03 -31.93
C LYS A 270 -21.09 20.50 -30.68
N VAL A 271 -21.23 19.19 -30.58
CA VAL A 271 -21.73 18.50 -29.38
C VAL A 271 -20.58 18.43 -28.37
N CYS A 272 -20.79 18.99 -27.17
CA CYS A 272 -19.79 19.10 -26.13
C CYS A 272 -20.31 18.56 -24.80
N LEU A 273 -19.44 17.96 -24.00
CA LEU A 273 -19.73 17.47 -22.66
C LEU A 273 -19.05 18.34 -21.60
N SER A 274 -19.84 18.90 -20.66
CA SER A 274 -19.33 19.71 -19.56
C SER A 274 -19.27 18.92 -18.26
N PHE A 275 -18.09 18.79 -17.64
CA PHE A 275 -17.93 18.08 -16.37
C PHE A 275 -16.77 18.63 -15.53
N ILE A 276 -16.71 18.24 -14.26
CA ILE A 276 -15.60 18.58 -13.36
C ILE A 276 -14.77 17.32 -13.15
N GLN A 277 -13.47 17.39 -13.46
CA GLN A 277 -12.55 16.27 -13.25
C GLN A 277 -12.37 16.01 -11.75
N GLN A 278 -12.47 14.74 -11.34
CA GLN A 278 -12.40 14.37 -9.92
C GLN A 278 -11.04 14.69 -9.30
N LYS A 279 -9.95 14.44 -10.03
CA LYS A 279 -8.60 14.56 -9.47
C LYS A 279 -8.14 16.01 -9.35
N THR A 280 -8.41 16.82 -10.36
CA THR A 280 -7.91 18.19 -10.48
C THR A 280 -8.94 19.24 -10.10
N GLN A 281 -10.21 18.86 -9.94
CA GLN A 281 -11.35 19.76 -9.70
C GLN A 281 -11.51 20.84 -10.78
N LYS A 282 -10.93 20.63 -11.98
CA LYS A 282 -11.06 21.54 -13.11
C LYS A 282 -12.36 21.28 -13.86
N LYS A 283 -13.10 22.34 -14.17
CA LYS A 283 -14.23 22.32 -15.09
C LYS A 283 -13.70 22.18 -16.52
N ILE A 284 -14.15 21.14 -17.22
CA ILE A 284 -13.77 20.82 -18.59
C ILE A 284 -15.00 20.91 -19.47
N LEU A 285 -14.83 21.50 -20.65
CA LEU A 285 -15.78 21.45 -21.75
C LEU A 285 -15.12 20.67 -22.88
N LEU A 286 -15.62 19.47 -23.17
CA LEU A 286 -14.99 18.53 -24.08
C LEU A 286 -15.85 18.33 -25.34
N PRO A 287 -15.40 18.76 -26.53
CA PRO A 287 -16.04 18.38 -27.79
C PRO A 287 -16.04 16.85 -27.97
N LEU A 288 -17.19 16.28 -28.32
CA LEU A 288 -17.33 14.83 -28.49
C LEU A 288 -17.01 14.41 -29.92
N HIS A 289 -16.18 13.37 -30.05
CA HIS A 289 -15.89 12.73 -31.33
C HIS A 289 -17.17 12.06 -31.89
N PRO A 290 -17.40 12.03 -33.21
CA PRO A 290 -18.58 11.40 -33.81
C PRO A 290 -18.79 9.95 -33.37
N THR A 291 -17.69 9.19 -33.14
CA THR A 291 -17.80 7.82 -32.62
C THR A 291 -18.44 7.77 -31.24
N VAL A 292 -18.16 8.74 -30.36
CA VAL A 292 -18.79 8.83 -29.03
C VAL A 292 -20.27 9.15 -29.16
N VAL A 293 -20.62 10.10 -30.02
CA VAL A 293 -22.02 10.48 -30.29
C VAL A 293 -22.81 9.29 -30.86
N ASN A 294 -22.25 8.56 -31.82
CA ASN A 294 -22.87 7.37 -32.39
C ASN A 294 -23.04 6.24 -31.35
N THR A 295 -22.08 6.06 -30.46
CA THR A 295 -22.20 5.11 -29.35
C THR A 295 -23.32 5.49 -28.40
N ILE A 296 -23.52 6.78 -28.10
CA ILE A 296 -24.65 7.26 -27.28
C ILE A 296 -25.98 6.97 -27.99
N HIS A 297 -26.08 7.25 -29.29
CA HIS A 297 -27.29 6.96 -30.07
C HIS A 297 -27.64 5.47 -30.12
N ARG A 298 -26.64 4.59 -30.28
CA ARG A 298 -26.84 3.13 -30.23
C ARG A 298 -27.30 2.62 -28.86
N ASN A 299 -26.96 3.33 -27.78
CA ASN A 299 -27.34 3.01 -26.41
C ASN A 299 -28.58 3.79 -25.97
N ASP A 300 -29.61 3.86 -26.82
CA ASP A 300 -30.89 4.52 -26.53
C ASP A 300 -30.74 5.98 -26.06
N ASN A 301 -29.84 6.73 -26.70
CA ASN A 301 -29.48 8.10 -26.34
C ASN A 301 -28.95 8.26 -24.90
N SER A 302 -28.25 7.25 -24.40
CA SER A 302 -27.62 7.25 -23.08
C SER A 302 -26.15 6.83 -23.13
N PHE A 303 -25.39 7.15 -22.09
CA PHE A 303 -24.05 6.55 -21.92
C PHE A 303 -24.18 5.07 -21.53
N PRO A 304 -23.18 4.22 -21.84
CA PRO A 304 -23.27 2.80 -21.53
C PRO A 304 -23.44 2.55 -20.02
N LYS A 305 -23.94 1.36 -19.65
CA LYS A 305 -24.14 1.00 -18.25
C LYS A 305 -22.84 1.17 -17.45
N VAL A 306 -22.93 1.84 -16.30
CA VAL A 306 -21.80 2.01 -15.39
C VAL A 306 -21.37 0.67 -14.79
N MET A 307 -20.07 0.54 -14.54
CA MET A 307 -19.46 -0.65 -13.96
C MET A 307 -18.30 -0.25 -13.06
N ASP A 308 -17.87 -1.15 -12.18
CA ASP A 308 -16.71 -0.89 -11.33
C ASP A 308 -15.38 -1.10 -12.09
N ILE A 309 -14.28 -0.63 -11.50
CA ILE A 309 -12.97 -0.65 -12.16
C ILE A 309 -12.43 -2.07 -12.34
N GLN A 310 -12.77 -3.01 -11.46
CA GLN A 310 -12.32 -4.40 -11.54
C GLN A 310 -13.06 -5.11 -12.68
N GLU A 311 -14.38 -4.95 -12.74
CA GLU A 311 -15.22 -5.42 -13.84
C GLU A 311 -14.74 -4.87 -15.19
N TYR A 312 -14.56 -3.55 -15.26
CA TYR A 312 -14.06 -2.88 -16.47
C TYR A 312 -12.70 -3.40 -16.90
N ASN A 313 -11.73 -3.47 -15.97
CA ASN A 313 -10.37 -3.93 -16.28
C ASN A 313 -10.34 -5.40 -16.74
N ALA A 314 -11.20 -6.26 -16.19
CA ALA A 314 -11.33 -7.64 -16.65
C ALA A 314 -11.95 -7.70 -18.05
N ALA A 315 -13.02 -6.93 -18.28
CA ALA A 315 -13.72 -6.90 -19.56
C ALA A 315 -12.86 -6.36 -20.70
N ILE A 316 -12.10 -5.27 -20.50
CA ILE A 316 -11.23 -4.72 -21.57
C ILE A 316 -10.11 -5.68 -21.95
N LYS A 317 -9.60 -6.49 -21.01
CA LYS A 317 -8.59 -7.53 -21.30
C LYS A 317 -9.18 -8.60 -22.20
N GLU A 318 -10.40 -9.04 -21.91
CA GLU A 318 -11.10 -10.02 -22.72
C GLU A 318 -11.48 -9.48 -24.11
N ILE A 319 -11.94 -8.23 -24.20
CA ILE A 319 -12.26 -7.56 -25.48
C ILE A 319 -11.01 -7.49 -26.36
N ALA A 320 -9.89 -7.08 -25.80
CA ALA A 320 -8.67 -6.92 -26.58
C ALA A 320 -8.03 -8.28 -26.93
N ARG A 321 -8.18 -9.33 -26.10
CA ARG A 321 -7.89 -10.73 -26.49
C ARG A 321 -8.74 -11.16 -27.69
N ARG A 322 -10.05 -10.91 -27.67
CA ARG A 322 -10.96 -11.20 -28.79
C ARG A 322 -10.64 -10.40 -30.06
N SER A 323 -10.06 -9.22 -29.89
CA SER A 323 -9.61 -8.36 -30.99
C SER A 323 -8.22 -8.74 -31.51
N GLY A 324 -7.61 -9.84 -31.02
CA GLY A 324 -6.29 -10.28 -31.44
C GLY A 324 -5.13 -9.37 -30.98
N LEU A 325 -5.32 -8.61 -29.89
CA LEU A 325 -4.33 -7.67 -29.34
C LEU A 325 -3.58 -8.27 -28.13
N ASN A 326 -3.09 -9.51 -28.28
CA ASN A 326 -2.56 -10.31 -27.17
C ASN A 326 -1.26 -9.74 -26.56
N GLU A 327 -0.49 -8.95 -27.31
CA GLU A 327 0.79 -8.39 -26.87
C GLU A 327 0.66 -7.01 -26.18
N SER A 328 -0.41 -6.26 -26.48
CA SER A 328 -0.56 -4.84 -26.08
C SER A 328 -1.17 -4.61 -24.68
N LEU A 329 -1.39 -5.64 -23.85
CA LEU A 329 -2.22 -5.51 -22.62
C LEU A 329 -1.56 -5.95 -21.32
N THR A 330 -0.33 -6.46 -21.35
CA THR A 330 0.38 -6.88 -20.13
C THR A 330 0.66 -5.72 -19.15
N GLY A 331 0.47 -4.46 -19.56
CA GLY A 331 0.61 -3.25 -18.74
C GLY A 331 -0.68 -2.55 -18.28
N LEU A 332 -1.88 -3.06 -18.63
CA LEU A 332 -3.15 -2.51 -18.15
C LEU A 332 -3.56 -3.17 -16.82
N GLY A 333 -2.92 -2.74 -15.74
CA GLY A 333 -3.14 -3.22 -14.37
C GLY A 333 -2.95 -2.12 -13.34
#